data_AF-A0A942FJP0-F1
#
_entry.id   AF-A0A942FJP0-F1
#
_cell.length_a   1.000
_cell.length_b   1.000
_cell.length_c   1.000
_cell.angle_alpha   90.00
_cell.angle_beta   90.00
_cell.angle_gamma   90.00
#
_symmetry.space_group_name_H-M   'P 1'
#
loop_
_entity.id
_entity.type
_entity.pdbx_description
1 polymer ?
#
loop_
_entity_poly.entity_id
_entity_poly.type
_entity_poly.pdbx_seq_one_letter_code
_entity_poly.pdbx_strand_id
1 'polypeptide(L)'
;MPLLVLSLILLISTPSFCQTLSESTDQIWEVGDRRWTIEEERRFEKWVEETITEDFFIPYKIPTDCADAVYAIRWIYARIAHLPAAATTKDGKLVGHWSTDWKHLPTHPEWHQDKRFRAVLFYLFPRTWTGTLPLDTYPVRISTDSVTPGTLFLETESHTGMIRRVFLDGSQTHPLQTWESALPVKVQKLSMKYFFSARPDFRTGSGLVKFRWPVFENGKWGYLPVKEHPFYSEEQYTLAFSQGHAGFAEAVARRIDPTHYPPEEKLVKVLGTLNRYLKERARIVLEGYRQCQNDGCVEGSEGWELHHTSGRDGMIISLMDHLSQVIGSNHLDQEKIKKRMEAVSIKISENRSISLYDIYQNHLWFSPHPSDSIEARWGLKKCEMIQAQTLATNKSIAFIEKTYRKKDPQYADFSIRQQRHLLARLSEEWNRSECKEPLPILAKKDPVLPHPKKSPEPRLDSKKCQKIRTEIQATHDSIAFIERTYGKKDPEYAYFSIRQQQHILTRLREEWNHAECKGPIPFPEQKMSK
;
A
#
# COMPACT_ATOMS: atom_id res chain seq x y z
N MET A 1 -58.27 45.07 -1.96
CA MET A 1 -58.81 44.08 -1.00
C MET A 1 -57.90 42.86 -1.02
N PRO A 2 -57.45 42.40 0.15
CA PRO A 2 -56.53 41.29 0.34
C PRO A 2 -57.32 39.96 0.41
N LEU A 3 -56.66 38.81 0.21
CA LEU A 3 -56.79 37.57 0.99
C LEU A 3 -56.29 36.34 0.17
N LEU A 4 -55.52 35.50 0.86
CA LEU A 4 -55.42 34.04 0.69
C LEU A 4 -54.70 33.48 -0.56
N VAL A 5 -53.37 33.40 -0.48
CA VAL A 5 -52.63 32.18 -0.91
C VAL A 5 -51.54 31.90 0.13
N LEU A 6 -51.95 31.39 1.28
CA LEU A 6 -51.08 30.86 2.33
C LEU A 6 -51.12 29.33 2.22
N SER A 7 -50.50 28.77 1.17
CA SER A 7 -50.39 27.31 1.00
C SER A 7 -49.29 26.75 1.90
N LEU A 8 -49.68 26.43 3.14
CA LEU A 8 -49.46 25.15 3.78
C LEU A 8 -48.10 24.47 3.52
N ILE A 9 -47.02 25.08 4.00
CA ILE A 9 -45.79 24.35 4.36
C ILE A 9 -46.09 23.64 5.69
N LEU A 10 -46.91 22.58 5.61
CA LEU A 10 -47.00 21.58 6.67
C LEU A 10 -45.74 20.73 6.56
N LEU A 11 -44.66 21.24 7.16
CA LEU A 11 -43.51 20.43 7.54
C LEU A 11 -44.06 19.28 8.38
N ILE A 12 -44.14 18.11 7.78
CA ILE A 12 -44.32 16.85 8.50
C ILE A 12 -43.01 16.63 9.26
N SER A 13 -42.84 17.34 10.37
CA SER A 13 -41.93 16.95 11.43
C SER A 13 -42.54 15.73 12.07
N THR A 14 -42.38 14.56 11.43
CA THR A 14 -42.60 13.29 12.12
C THR A 14 -41.70 13.32 13.34
N PRO A 15 -42.22 13.28 14.57
CA PRO A 15 -41.38 13.10 15.73
C PRO A 15 -40.75 11.72 15.57
N SER A 16 -39.48 11.68 15.16
CA SER A 16 -38.65 10.50 15.36
C SER A 16 -38.67 10.26 16.87
N PHE A 17 -39.51 9.32 17.30
CA PHE A 17 -39.53 8.78 18.64
C PHE A 17 -38.15 8.17 18.91
N CYS A 18 -37.19 8.99 19.30
CA CYS A 18 -35.95 8.54 19.90
C CYS A 18 -36.35 7.91 21.24
N GLN A 19 -36.44 6.58 21.26
CA GLN A 19 -36.38 5.85 22.52
C GLN A 19 -35.05 6.22 23.17
N THR A 20 -35.09 6.96 24.27
CA THR A 20 -33.91 7.25 25.08
C THR A 20 -33.34 5.93 25.57
N LEU A 21 -32.17 5.56 25.05
CA LEU A 21 -31.48 4.33 25.44
C LEU A 21 -31.01 4.48 26.89
N SER A 22 -31.54 3.65 27.79
CA SER A 22 -30.96 3.51 29.13
C SER A 22 -29.69 2.69 29.03
N GLU A 23 -28.56 3.38 28.94
CA GLU A 23 -27.26 2.73 28.87
C GLU A 23 -26.80 2.14 30.22
N SER A 24 -26.01 1.09 30.16
CA SER A 24 -25.44 0.44 31.35
C SER A 24 -24.02 0.94 31.60
N THR A 25 -23.71 1.30 32.84
CA THR A 25 -22.34 1.66 33.27
C THR A 25 -21.33 0.50 33.13
N ASP A 26 -21.82 -0.73 32.93
CA ASP A 26 -21.01 -1.92 32.71
C ASP A 26 -20.47 -2.03 31.27
N GLN A 27 -20.96 -1.22 30.34
CA GLN A 27 -20.52 -1.24 28.95
C GLN A 27 -19.10 -0.67 28.78
N ILE A 28 -18.53 -0.77 27.58
CA ILE A 28 -17.15 -0.32 27.33
C ILE A 28 -17.04 1.20 27.43
N TRP A 29 -17.96 1.94 26.80
CA TRP A 29 -18.13 3.39 26.96
C TRP A 29 -19.57 3.82 26.65
N GLU A 30 -19.97 4.95 27.21
CA GLU A 30 -21.28 5.57 27.00
C GLU A 30 -21.32 6.42 25.73
N VAL A 31 -22.43 6.32 24.98
CA VAL A 31 -22.68 7.09 23.76
C VAL A 31 -23.89 8.01 23.89
N GLY A 32 -24.84 7.68 24.78
CA GLY A 32 -26.08 8.45 24.98
C GLY A 32 -26.89 8.55 23.69
N ASP A 33 -27.35 9.75 23.35
CA ASP A 33 -28.12 9.99 22.11
C ASP A 33 -27.24 10.21 20.87
N ARG A 34 -25.91 10.05 20.98
CA ARG A 34 -24.97 10.28 19.87
C ARG A 34 -25.05 9.11 18.89
N ARG A 35 -25.11 9.44 17.60
CA ARG A 35 -25.08 8.46 16.50
C ARG A 35 -24.19 8.94 15.38
N TRP A 36 -23.78 8.00 14.54
CA TRP A 36 -23.16 8.34 13.26
C TRP A 36 -24.14 9.14 12.40
N THR A 37 -23.60 10.17 11.79
CA THR A 37 -24.26 11.08 10.85
C THR A 37 -23.24 11.44 9.77
N ILE A 38 -23.67 12.08 8.69
CA ILE A 38 -22.72 12.58 7.68
C ILE A 38 -21.77 13.60 8.31
N GLU A 39 -22.26 14.45 9.21
CA GLU A 39 -21.47 15.45 9.92
C GLU A 39 -20.40 14.80 10.81
N GLU A 40 -20.73 13.71 11.51
CA GLU A 40 -19.74 12.95 12.29
C GLU A 40 -18.75 12.21 11.38
N GLU A 41 -19.17 11.69 10.22
CA GLU A 41 -18.23 11.16 9.22
C GLU A 41 -17.28 12.27 8.71
N ARG A 42 -17.75 13.51 8.48
CA ARG A 42 -16.86 14.63 8.11
C ARG A 42 -15.86 14.98 9.21
N ARG A 43 -16.28 14.89 10.48
CA ARG A 43 -15.38 15.10 11.63
C ARG A 43 -14.37 13.96 11.74
N PHE A 44 -14.78 12.72 11.47
CA PHE A 44 -13.88 11.57 11.40
C PHE A 44 -12.86 11.73 10.27
N GLU A 45 -13.31 12.13 9.07
CA GLU A 45 -12.45 12.42 7.91
C GLU A 45 -11.35 13.42 8.28
N LYS A 46 -11.75 14.56 8.85
CA LYS A 46 -10.81 15.59 9.29
C LYS A 46 -9.84 15.06 10.36
N TRP A 47 -10.35 14.32 11.34
CA TRP A 47 -9.52 13.74 12.39
C TRP A 47 -8.50 12.75 11.83
N VAL A 48 -8.89 11.89 10.87
CA VAL A 48 -7.97 10.97 10.19
C VAL A 48 -6.86 11.73 9.47
N GLU A 49 -7.21 12.78 8.71
CA GLU A 49 -6.24 13.57 7.95
C GLU A 49 -5.26 14.33 8.84
N GLU A 50 -5.74 14.91 9.95
CA GLU A 50 -4.95 15.78 10.83
C GLU A 50 -4.20 15.02 11.93
N THR A 51 -4.76 13.91 12.43
CA THR A 51 -4.26 13.22 13.64
C THR A 51 -3.50 11.94 13.32
N ILE A 52 -3.91 11.19 12.29
CA ILE A 52 -3.25 9.93 11.99
C ILE A 52 -1.95 10.20 11.22
N THR A 53 -0.84 9.89 11.88
CA THR A 53 0.53 9.96 11.37
C THR A 53 1.11 8.55 11.22
N GLU A 54 2.28 8.45 10.59
CA GLU A 54 2.98 7.17 10.46
C GLU A 54 3.26 6.50 11.82
N ASP A 55 3.55 7.29 12.84
CA ASP A 55 3.92 6.83 14.18
C ASP A 55 2.73 6.75 15.14
N PHE A 56 1.50 7.01 14.69
CA PHE A 56 0.31 7.15 15.55
C PHE A 56 0.16 6.02 16.59
N PHE A 57 0.44 4.76 16.23
CA PHE A 57 0.28 3.61 17.13
C PHE A 57 1.48 3.36 18.06
N ILE A 58 2.65 3.94 17.78
CA ILE A 58 3.90 3.66 18.50
C ILE A 58 3.85 4.16 19.94
N PRO A 59 3.52 5.45 20.22
CA PRO A 59 3.46 5.96 21.59
C PRO A 59 2.48 5.18 22.49
N TYR A 60 1.44 4.61 21.89
CA TYR A 60 0.40 3.86 22.60
C TYR A 60 0.66 2.36 22.65
N LYS A 61 1.76 1.86 22.06
CA LYS A 61 2.13 0.44 22.01
C LYS A 61 0.99 -0.44 21.47
N ILE A 62 0.35 0.00 20.39
CA ILE A 62 -0.75 -0.72 19.74
C ILE A 62 -0.14 -1.53 18.59
N PRO A 63 -0.05 -2.87 18.72
CA PRO A 63 0.42 -3.69 17.62
C PRO A 63 -0.69 -3.78 16.56
N THR A 64 -0.35 -3.64 15.29
CA THR A 64 -1.35 -3.72 14.21
C THR A 64 -0.82 -4.51 13.04
N ASP A 65 -1.68 -5.29 12.39
CA ASP A 65 -1.61 -5.56 10.97
C ASP A 65 -2.57 -4.64 10.16
N CYS A 66 -2.75 -4.96 8.88
CA CYS A 66 -3.62 -4.20 7.98
C CYS A 66 -5.06 -4.02 8.50
N ALA A 67 -5.71 -5.09 8.97
CA ALA A 67 -7.08 -5.02 9.47
C ALA A 67 -7.14 -4.35 10.84
N ASP A 68 -6.21 -4.68 11.73
CA ASP A 68 -6.14 -4.09 13.06
C ASP A 68 -6.05 -2.57 13.00
N ALA A 69 -5.25 -2.03 12.07
CA ALA A 69 -5.06 -0.59 11.91
C ALA A 69 -6.37 0.12 11.58
N VAL A 70 -7.14 -0.38 10.61
CA VAL A 70 -8.38 0.29 10.17
C VAL A 70 -9.48 0.20 11.24
N TYR A 71 -9.59 -0.93 11.94
CA TYR A 71 -10.50 -1.06 13.08
C TYR A 71 -10.08 -0.15 14.24
N ALA A 72 -8.80 -0.12 14.59
CA ALA A 72 -8.29 0.69 15.69
C ALA A 72 -8.52 2.18 15.46
N ILE A 73 -8.24 2.69 14.26
CA ILE A 73 -8.49 4.10 13.91
C ILE A 73 -9.98 4.44 14.12
N ARG A 74 -10.90 3.60 13.60
CA ARG A 74 -12.35 3.83 13.73
C ARG A 74 -12.82 3.77 15.19
N TRP A 75 -12.38 2.76 15.93
CA TRP A 75 -12.77 2.55 17.33
C TRP A 75 -12.22 3.63 18.26
N ILE A 76 -10.97 4.06 18.07
CA ILE A 76 -10.36 5.15 18.84
C ILE A 76 -11.15 6.45 18.63
N TYR A 77 -11.45 6.81 17.38
CA TYR A 77 -12.26 7.99 17.11
C TYR A 77 -13.65 7.90 17.74
N ALA A 78 -14.33 6.76 17.57
CA ALA A 78 -15.67 6.56 18.13
C ALA A 78 -15.66 6.70 19.66
N ARG A 79 -14.62 6.19 20.32
CA ARG A 79 -14.43 6.34 21.77
C ARG A 79 -14.17 7.77 22.21
N ILE A 80 -13.46 8.57 21.41
CA ILE A 80 -13.21 10.00 21.68
C ILE A 80 -14.51 10.82 21.47
N ALA A 81 -15.25 10.52 20.41
CA ALA A 81 -16.44 11.27 20.00
C ALA A 81 -17.75 10.80 20.67
N HIS A 82 -17.65 9.81 21.58
CA HIS A 82 -18.80 9.13 22.20
C HIS A 82 -19.80 8.61 21.15
N LEU A 83 -19.30 7.91 20.13
CA LEU A 83 -20.11 7.32 19.07
C LEU A 83 -20.17 5.80 19.23
N PRO A 84 -21.26 5.16 18.76
CA PRO A 84 -21.35 3.71 18.81
C PRO A 84 -20.37 3.07 17.82
N ALA A 85 -19.56 2.11 18.26
CA ALA A 85 -18.73 1.29 17.38
C ALA A 85 -19.02 -0.19 17.59
N ALA A 86 -18.79 -0.98 16.53
CA ALA A 86 -18.92 -2.42 16.54
C ALA A 86 -17.94 -3.06 15.56
N ALA A 87 -17.69 -4.36 15.75
CA ALA A 87 -16.92 -5.20 14.87
C ALA A 87 -17.46 -6.63 14.95
N THR A 88 -17.49 -7.32 13.82
CA THR A 88 -17.89 -8.72 13.73
C THR A 88 -16.65 -9.59 13.82
N THR A 89 -16.61 -10.49 14.79
CA THR A 89 -15.49 -11.43 14.95
C THR A 89 -15.57 -12.56 13.92
N LYS A 90 -14.48 -13.32 13.77
CA LYS A 90 -14.37 -14.49 12.87
C LYS A 90 -15.39 -15.60 13.16
N ASP A 91 -15.92 -15.66 14.37
CA ASP A 91 -17.01 -16.55 14.81
C ASP A 91 -18.41 -15.94 14.62
N GLY A 92 -18.50 -14.75 14.02
CA GLY A 92 -19.75 -14.04 13.73
C GLY A 92 -20.36 -13.29 14.92
N LYS A 93 -19.65 -13.19 16.06
CA LYS A 93 -20.13 -12.42 17.21
C LYS A 93 -19.96 -10.92 16.92
N LEU A 94 -21.06 -10.17 17.04
CA LEU A 94 -21.01 -8.71 16.99
C LEU A 94 -20.60 -8.17 18.37
N VAL A 95 -19.41 -7.58 18.44
CA VAL A 95 -18.88 -6.93 19.65
C VAL A 95 -18.91 -5.43 19.42
N GLY A 96 -19.60 -4.70 20.28
CA GLY A 96 -19.65 -3.24 20.21
C GLY A 96 -19.47 -2.56 21.56
N HIS A 97 -19.55 -1.23 21.56
CA HIS A 97 -19.37 -0.39 22.76
C HIS A 97 -20.27 -0.82 23.93
N TRP A 98 -21.43 -1.40 23.64
CA TRP A 98 -22.40 -1.93 24.60
C TRP A 98 -21.97 -3.23 25.31
N SER A 99 -20.87 -3.87 24.90
CA SER A 99 -20.46 -5.16 25.46
C SER A 99 -20.03 -5.02 26.92
N THR A 100 -20.46 -5.95 27.79
CA THR A 100 -20.22 -5.88 29.24
C THR A 100 -19.17 -6.85 29.75
N ASP A 101 -18.55 -7.65 28.87
CA ASP A 101 -17.56 -8.68 29.25
C ASP A 101 -16.35 -8.07 30.03
N TRP A 102 -16.10 -6.78 29.86
CA TRP A 102 -14.96 -6.03 30.45
C TRP A 102 -15.34 -5.11 31.61
N LYS A 103 -16.56 -5.21 32.14
CA LYS A 103 -17.04 -4.30 33.21
C LYS A 103 -16.18 -4.23 34.47
N HIS A 104 -15.41 -5.29 34.74
CA HIS A 104 -14.51 -5.39 35.88
C HIS A 104 -13.23 -4.54 35.72
N LEU A 105 -12.94 -4.02 34.52
CA LEU A 105 -11.81 -3.14 34.26
C LEU A 105 -12.19 -1.67 34.45
N PRO A 106 -11.27 -0.82 34.95
CA PRO A 106 -11.54 0.60 35.14
C PRO A 106 -11.58 1.34 33.79
N THR A 107 -12.43 2.37 33.72
CA THR A 107 -12.50 3.33 32.61
C THR A 107 -11.63 4.55 32.87
N HIS A 108 -11.37 5.36 31.84
CA HIS A 108 -10.65 6.63 31.96
C HIS A 108 -11.13 7.62 30.88
N PRO A 109 -11.17 8.94 31.12
CA PRO A 109 -11.59 9.90 30.10
C PRO A 109 -10.76 9.80 28.81
N GLU A 110 -9.44 9.71 28.96
CA GLU A 110 -8.50 9.50 27.86
C GLU A 110 -8.48 8.04 27.41
N TRP A 111 -8.80 7.78 26.13
CA TRP A 111 -8.94 6.44 25.55
C TRP A 111 -7.68 5.56 25.74
N HIS A 112 -6.49 6.14 25.68
CA HIS A 112 -5.24 5.38 25.72
C HIS A 112 -4.81 4.98 27.13
N GLN A 113 -5.48 5.53 28.15
CA GLN A 113 -5.34 5.13 29.56
C GLN A 113 -6.54 4.27 30.04
N ASP A 114 -7.63 4.22 29.26
CA ASP A 114 -8.83 3.45 29.56
C ASP A 114 -8.56 1.93 29.39
N LYS A 115 -8.34 1.25 30.51
CA LYS A 115 -8.00 -0.18 30.52
C LYS A 115 -9.14 -1.03 29.96
N ARG A 116 -10.40 -0.64 30.17
CA ARG A 116 -11.58 -1.32 29.64
C ARG A 116 -11.61 -1.24 28.13
N PHE A 117 -11.51 -0.03 27.57
CA PHE A 117 -11.48 0.18 26.12
C PHE A 117 -10.33 -0.56 25.45
N ARG A 118 -9.12 -0.43 26.00
CA ARG A 118 -7.92 -1.08 25.44
C ARG A 118 -8.00 -2.60 25.47
N ALA A 119 -8.58 -3.19 26.52
CA ALA A 119 -8.76 -4.62 26.59
C ALA A 119 -9.70 -5.14 25.49
N VAL A 120 -10.73 -4.38 25.13
CA VAL A 120 -11.62 -4.76 24.02
C VAL A 120 -10.91 -4.61 22.69
N LEU A 121 -10.19 -3.51 22.49
CA LEU A 121 -9.44 -3.30 21.25
C LEU A 121 -8.46 -4.45 20.97
N PHE A 122 -7.71 -4.88 22.00
CA PHE A 122 -6.80 -6.02 21.88
C PHE A 122 -7.49 -7.39 21.86
N TYR A 123 -8.72 -7.49 22.36
CA TYR A 123 -9.54 -8.67 22.16
C TYR A 123 -9.96 -8.85 20.70
N LEU A 124 -10.24 -7.75 20.00
CA LEU A 124 -10.69 -7.74 18.61
C LEU A 124 -9.59 -8.16 17.64
N PHE A 125 -8.36 -7.66 17.78
CA PHE A 125 -7.28 -7.91 16.82
C PHE A 125 -7.10 -9.38 16.39
N PRO A 126 -6.95 -10.37 17.29
CA PRO A 126 -6.83 -11.78 16.88
C PRO A 126 -8.14 -12.44 16.42
N ARG A 127 -9.25 -11.69 16.40
CA ARG A 127 -10.61 -12.13 16.09
C ARG A 127 -11.20 -11.41 14.89
N THR A 128 -10.62 -10.32 14.45
CA THR A 128 -10.94 -9.63 13.19
C THR A 128 -9.81 -9.87 12.19
N TRP A 129 -10.12 -9.79 10.91
CA TRP A 129 -9.13 -9.84 9.83
C TRP A 129 -9.75 -9.26 8.57
N THR A 130 -9.02 -9.24 7.46
CA THR A 130 -9.54 -8.73 6.18
C THR A 130 -10.81 -9.46 5.71
N GLY A 131 -11.02 -10.73 6.10
CA GLY A 131 -12.25 -11.47 5.82
C GLY A 131 -13.46 -11.12 6.70
N THR A 132 -13.29 -10.42 7.83
CA THR A 132 -14.44 -9.95 8.63
C THR A 132 -14.94 -8.56 8.21
N LEU A 133 -14.07 -7.74 7.61
CA LEU A 133 -14.42 -6.38 7.18
C LEU A 133 -15.65 -6.29 6.26
N PRO A 134 -15.92 -7.22 5.32
CA PRO A 134 -17.15 -7.17 4.52
C PRO A 134 -18.45 -7.21 5.35
N LEU A 135 -18.41 -7.75 6.57
CA LEU A 135 -19.57 -7.80 7.47
C LEU A 135 -19.83 -6.43 8.14
N ASP A 136 -18.75 -5.66 8.34
CA ASP A 136 -18.73 -4.39 9.06
C ASP A 136 -18.66 -3.17 8.14
N THR A 137 -18.61 -3.37 6.83
CA THR A 137 -18.45 -2.29 5.84
C THR A 137 -19.49 -2.34 4.73
N TYR A 138 -19.58 -1.28 3.94
CA TYR A 138 -20.45 -1.18 2.77
C TYR A 138 -19.75 -0.46 1.61
N PRO A 139 -20.05 -0.83 0.35
CA PRO A 139 -19.44 -0.20 -0.81
C PRO A 139 -19.99 1.20 -1.04
N VAL A 140 -19.12 2.11 -1.44
CA VAL A 140 -19.48 3.50 -1.70
C VAL A 140 -19.36 3.88 -3.17
N ARG A 141 -20.11 4.92 -3.55
CA ARG A 141 -19.94 5.63 -4.82
C ARG A 141 -18.51 6.15 -4.91
N ILE A 142 -17.93 6.15 -6.10
CA ILE A 142 -16.60 6.69 -6.36
C ILE A 142 -16.75 8.15 -6.80
N SER A 143 -16.49 9.06 -5.86
CA SER A 143 -16.56 10.52 -6.04
C SER A 143 -15.82 11.21 -4.89
N THR A 144 -15.51 12.50 -5.07
CA THR A 144 -14.72 13.28 -4.10
C THR A 144 -15.41 13.50 -2.76
N ASP A 145 -16.74 13.43 -2.70
CA ASP A 145 -17.52 13.61 -1.48
C ASP A 145 -17.73 12.31 -0.68
N SER A 146 -17.55 11.15 -1.33
CA SER A 146 -17.73 9.83 -0.73
C SER A 146 -16.41 9.10 -0.48
N VAL A 147 -15.41 9.26 -1.34
CA VAL A 147 -14.07 8.71 -1.16
C VAL A 147 -13.19 9.77 -0.52
N THR A 148 -13.14 9.73 0.80
CA THR A 148 -12.57 10.75 1.68
C THR A 148 -11.63 10.12 2.71
N PRO A 149 -10.80 10.89 3.43
CA PRO A 149 -10.00 10.36 4.52
C PRO A 149 -10.83 9.48 5.48
N GLY A 150 -10.37 8.29 5.84
CA GLY A 150 -11.18 7.34 6.61
C GLY A 150 -11.96 6.31 5.78
N THR A 151 -12.14 6.53 4.47
CA THR A 151 -12.64 5.50 3.55
C THR A 151 -11.62 4.36 3.48
N LEU A 152 -12.08 3.12 3.40
CA LEU A 152 -11.18 1.97 3.29
C LEU A 152 -11.03 1.54 1.84
N PHE A 153 -9.86 1.02 1.49
CA PHE A 153 -9.78 0.05 0.41
C PHE A 153 -9.60 -1.34 1.01
N LEU A 154 -10.33 -2.30 0.47
CA LEU A 154 -10.35 -3.67 0.97
C LEU A 154 -10.04 -4.64 -0.16
N GLU A 155 -9.04 -5.46 0.05
CA GLU A 155 -8.79 -6.72 -0.66
C GLU A 155 -9.08 -7.83 0.36
N THR A 156 -10.32 -8.32 0.35
CA THR A 156 -10.82 -9.31 1.31
C THR A 156 -9.86 -10.50 1.41
N GLU A 157 -9.57 -10.95 2.63
CA GLU A 157 -8.59 -12.03 2.92
C GLU A 157 -7.11 -11.72 2.63
N SER A 158 -6.78 -10.59 2.00
CA SER A 158 -5.40 -10.22 1.62
C SER A 158 -4.89 -8.96 2.34
N HIS A 159 -5.47 -7.81 2.06
CA HIS A 159 -4.94 -6.53 2.51
C HIS A 159 -6.02 -5.46 2.65
N THR A 160 -5.78 -4.47 3.49
CA THR A 160 -6.66 -3.32 3.64
C THR A 160 -5.88 -2.11 4.08
N GLY A 161 -6.41 -0.93 3.78
CA GLY A 161 -5.87 0.32 4.26
C GLY A 161 -6.94 1.40 4.22
N MET A 162 -6.56 2.56 4.74
CA MET A 162 -7.45 3.69 4.90
C MET A 162 -6.97 4.85 4.04
N ILE A 163 -7.85 5.48 3.27
CA ILE A 163 -7.56 6.73 2.59
C ILE A 163 -7.14 7.74 3.65
N ARG A 164 -5.95 8.31 3.49
CA ARG A 164 -5.39 9.36 4.32
C ARG A 164 -5.80 10.74 3.82
N ARG A 165 -5.63 10.95 2.51
CA ARG A 165 -5.77 12.26 1.87
C ARG A 165 -6.16 12.08 0.41
N VAL A 166 -6.92 13.04 -0.09
CA VAL A 166 -7.32 13.18 -1.49
C VAL A 166 -6.66 14.43 -2.07
N PHE A 167 -5.94 14.28 -3.18
CA PHE A 167 -5.25 15.35 -3.89
C PHE A 167 -5.92 15.59 -5.24
N LEU A 168 -6.35 16.82 -5.49
CA LEU A 168 -7.07 17.24 -6.70
C LEU A 168 -6.32 18.36 -7.42
N ASP A 169 -4.99 18.31 -7.40
CA ASP A 169 -4.12 19.32 -8.01
C ASP A 169 -3.13 18.72 -9.01
N GLY A 170 -3.18 17.41 -9.26
CA GLY A 170 -2.23 16.73 -10.16
C GLY A 170 -0.78 16.67 -9.63
N SER A 171 -0.54 17.02 -8.37
CA SER A 171 0.81 16.98 -7.75
C SER A 171 1.29 15.59 -7.36
N GLN A 172 0.43 14.58 -7.50
CA GLN A 172 0.64 13.20 -7.06
C GLN A 172 0.50 12.22 -8.23
N THR A 173 1.13 11.04 -8.09
CA THR A 173 0.97 9.92 -9.03
C THR A 173 -0.47 9.42 -9.09
N HIS A 174 -1.15 9.42 -7.94
CA HIS A 174 -2.55 9.01 -7.79
C HIS A 174 -3.25 10.00 -6.82
N PRO A 175 -4.52 10.40 -7.06
CA PRO A 175 -5.20 11.37 -6.22
C PRO A 175 -5.46 10.86 -4.81
N LEU A 176 -5.55 9.54 -4.61
CA LEU A 176 -5.74 8.93 -3.30
C LEU A 176 -4.42 8.44 -2.70
N GLN A 177 -4.15 8.87 -1.47
CA GLN A 177 -3.07 8.37 -0.62
C GLN A 177 -3.65 7.57 0.55
N THR A 178 -2.95 6.53 0.99
CA THR A 178 -3.40 5.57 1.99
C THR A 178 -2.46 5.48 3.19
N TRP A 179 -3.06 5.18 4.34
CA TRP A 179 -2.41 4.61 5.51
C TRP A 179 -2.61 3.11 5.53
N GLU A 180 -1.52 2.37 5.65
CA GLU A 180 -1.53 0.90 5.62
C GLU A 180 -0.63 0.35 6.72
N SER A 181 -1.04 -0.77 7.32
CA SER A 181 -0.18 -1.58 8.18
C SER A 181 0.07 -2.92 7.49
N ALA A 182 1.03 -3.71 7.96
CA ALA A 182 1.45 -4.94 7.29
C ALA A 182 1.66 -6.08 8.29
N LEU A 183 1.70 -7.31 7.79
CA LEU A 183 2.12 -8.46 8.60
C LEU A 183 3.64 -8.46 8.81
N PRO A 184 4.12 -9.03 9.94
CA PRO A 184 3.35 -9.58 11.06
C PRO A 184 2.77 -8.48 11.97
N VAL A 185 1.77 -8.83 12.79
CA VAL A 185 1.23 -7.93 13.84
C VAL A 185 2.35 -7.53 14.79
N LYS A 186 2.70 -6.24 14.81
CA LYS A 186 3.70 -5.65 15.72
C LYS A 186 3.44 -4.16 15.93
N VAL A 187 4.09 -3.58 16.94
CA VAL A 187 4.12 -2.11 17.07
C VAL A 187 5.03 -1.59 15.96
N GLN A 188 4.44 -0.92 14.97
CA GLN A 188 5.14 -0.45 13.78
C GLN A 188 4.54 0.85 13.27
N LYS A 189 5.27 1.49 12.36
CA LYS A 189 4.73 2.61 11.61
C LYS A 189 3.65 2.17 10.62
N LEU A 190 2.66 3.02 10.45
CA LEU A 190 1.82 3.01 9.27
C LEU A 190 2.67 3.39 8.05
N SER A 191 2.54 2.60 7.00
CA SER A 191 3.08 2.89 5.69
C SER A 191 2.17 3.86 4.96
N MET A 192 2.74 4.96 4.51
CA MET A 192 2.10 5.85 3.53
C MET A 192 2.27 5.25 2.14
N LYS A 193 1.17 5.06 1.40
CA LYS A 193 1.24 4.59 0.00
C LYS A 193 0.26 5.37 -0.88
N TYR A 194 0.38 5.20 -2.19
CA TYR A 194 -0.72 5.54 -3.09
C TYR A 194 -1.72 4.40 -3.11
N PHE A 195 -3.00 4.74 -3.30
CA PHE A 195 -4.02 3.73 -3.53
C PHE A 195 -3.65 2.88 -4.74
N PHE A 196 -3.44 1.59 -4.46
CA PHE A 196 -3.26 0.58 -5.47
C PHE A 196 -4.04 -0.64 -5.01
N SER A 197 -5.16 -0.88 -5.69
CA SER A 197 -5.96 -2.08 -5.44
C SER A 197 -6.19 -2.85 -6.73
N ALA A 198 -6.33 -4.17 -6.58
CA ALA A 198 -6.88 -5.05 -7.57
C ALA A 198 -8.30 -4.64 -7.98
N ARG A 199 -8.84 -5.33 -8.98
CA ARG A 199 -10.23 -5.16 -9.37
C ARG A 199 -11.12 -5.58 -8.19
N PRO A 200 -12.13 -4.78 -7.80
CA PRO A 200 -13.02 -5.13 -6.70
C PRO A 200 -13.87 -6.35 -7.07
N ASP A 201 -14.24 -7.13 -6.06
CA ASP A 201 -15.14 -8.28 -6.19
C ASP A 201 -16.31 -8.12 -5.24
N PHE A 202 -17.51 -8.07 -5.83
CA PHE A 202 -18.76 -7.92 -5.09
C PHE A 202 -19.00 -9.13 -4.16
N ARG A 203 -18.60 -10.34 -4.57
CA ARG A 203 -18.87 -11.57 -3.82
C ARG A 203 -18.09 -11.61 -2.50
N THR A 204 -16.90 -11.04 -2.50
CA THR A 204 -16.02 -10.98 -1.33
C THR A 204 -16.15 -9.66 -0.58
N GLY A 205 -16.82 -8.66 -1.14
CA GLY A 205 -16.92 -7.32 -0.56
C GLY A 205 -15.64 -6.48 -0.70
N SER A 206 -14.69 -6.89 -1.54
CA SER A 206 -13.48 -6.10 -1.85
C SER A 206 -13.86 -4.78 -2.55
N GLY A 207 -13.03 -3.74 -2.41
CA GLY A 207 -13.23 -2.45 -3.08
C GLY A 207 -13.06 -1.25 -2.15
N LEU A 208 -13.58 -0.09 -2.57
CA LEU A 208 -13.65 1.12 -1.74
C LEU A 208 -14.93 1.08 -0.89
N VAL A 209 -14.76 1.00 0.42
CA VAL A 209 -15.84 0.74 1.38
C VAL A 209 -15.77 1.70 2.58
N LYS A 210 -16.88 1.88 3.29
CA LYS A 210 -16.94 2.59 4.58
C LYS A 210 -17.50 1.69 5.67
N PHE A 211 -17.17 1.98 6.92
CA PHE A 211 -17.73 1.26 8.07
C PHE A 211 -19.24 1.49 8.19
N ARG A 212 -19.98 0.41 8.40
CA ARG A 212 -21.40 0.45 8.74
C ARG A 212 -21.60 1.12 10.09
N TRP A 213 -22.76 1.74 10.25
CA TRP A 213 -23.14 2.49 11.45
C TRP A 213 -23.88 1.57 12.40
N PRO A 214 -23.40 1.37 13.64
CA PRO A 214 -24.18 0.65 14.62
C PRO A 214 -25.39 1.48 15.04
N VAL A 215 -26.56 0.85 15.07
CA VAL A 215 -27.85 1.43 15.47
C VAL A 215 -28.52 0.54 16.49
N PHE A 216 -29.27 1.13 17.41
CA PHE A 216 -30.08 0.41 18.39
C PHE A 216 -31.53 0.42 17.94
N GLU A 217 -32.04 -0.74 17.54
CA GLU A 217 -33.40 -0.90 17.03
C GLU A 217 -34.02 -2.16 17.61
N ASN A 218 -35.30 -2.09 17.99
CA ASN A 218 -36.05 -3.24 18.53
C ASN A 218 -35.34 -3.90 19.74
N GLY A 219 -34.76 -3.09 20.62
CA GLY A 219 -34.10 -3.56 21.83
C GLY A 219 -32.73 -4.23 21.62
N LYS A 220 -32.17 -4.16 20.41
CA LYS A 220 -30.86 -4.76 20.10
C LYS A 220 -29.99 -3.82 19.28
N TRP A 221 -28.69 -3.91 19.51
CA TRP A 221 -27.70 -3.30 18.63
C TRP A 221 -27.51 -4.14 17.36
N GLY A 222 -27.42 -3.46 16.23
CA GLY A 222 -27.10 -4.03 14.94
C GLY A 222 -26.47 -2.99 14.03
N TYR A 223 -26.27 -3.31 12.76
CA TYR A 223 -25.85 -2.33 11.77
C TYR A 223 -27.05 -1.81 10.99
N LEU A 224 -27.01 -0.52 10.64
CA LEU A 224 -27.94 0.06 9.66
C LEU A 224 -27.94 -0.79 8.36
N PRO A 225 -29.10 -0.96 7.70
CA PRO A 225 -29.17 -1.65 6.42
C PRO A 225 -28.24 -1.01 5.39
N VAL A 226 -27.54 -1.85 4.62
CA VAL A 226 -26.47 -1.41 3.70
C VAL A 226 -26.93 -0.33 2.73
N LYS A 227 -28.15 -0.46 2.18
CA LYS A 227 -28.72 0.47 1.20
C LYS A 227 -29.15 1.82 1.79
N GLU A 228 -29.26 1.90 3.11
CA GLU A 228 -29.64 3.12 3.83
C GLU A 228 -28.42 3.95 4.23
N HIS A 229 -27.21 3.41 4.04
CA HIS A 229 -26.00 4.16 4.28
C HIS A 229 -25.80 5.30 3.27
N PRO A 230 -25.26 6.44 3.71
CA PRO A 230 -24.93 7.52 2.80
C PRO A 230 -23.89 7.06 1.79
N PHE A 231 -24.03 7.54 0.55
CA PHE A 231 -23.13 7.22 -0.56
C PHE A 231 -23.07 5.75 -0.96
N TYR A 232 -23.92 4.86 -0.45
CA TYR A 232 -23.94 3.47 -0.89
C TYR A 232 -24.07 3.37 -2.42
N SER A 233 -23.19 2.58 -3.02
CA SER A 233 -23.23 2.29 -4.46
C SER A 233 -22.41 1.06 -4.79
N GLU A 234 -22.89 0.27 -5.73
CA GLU A 234 -22.21 -0.90 -6.28
C GLU A 234 -21.51 -0.61 -7.62
N GLU A 235 -21.43 0.67 -8.05
CA GLU A 235 -20.92 1.04 -9.38
C GLU A 235 -19.51 0.50 -9.67
N GLN A 236 -18.67 0.44 -8.64
CA GLN A 236 -17.28 -0.02 -8.72
C GLN A 236 -17.14 -1.49 -9.15
N TYR A 237 -18.19 -2.30 -8.97
CA TYR A 237 -18.22 -3.72 -9.36
C TYR A 237 -18.59 -3.95 -10.82
N THR A 238 -19.10 -2.92 -11.50
CA THR A 238 -19.53 -3.04 -12.89
C THR A 238 -18.33 -3.11 -13.83
N LEU A 239 -18.45 -3.89 -14.91
CA LEU A 239 -17.44 -3.91 -15.97
C LEU A 239 -17.25 -2.52 -16.60
N ALA A 240 -18.35 -1.77 -16.73
CA ALA A 240 -18.35 -0.42 -17.30
C ALA A 240 -17.46 0.56 -16.51
N PHE A 241 -17.35 0.41 -15.20
CA PHE A 241 -16.55 1.32 -14.37
C PHE A 241 -15.07 1.35 -14.76
N SER A 242 -14.49 0.19 -15.08
CA SER A 242 -13.06 0.09 -15.48
C SER A 242 -12.86 0.06 -17.00
N GLN A 243 -13.93 0.13 -17.78
CA GLN A 243 -13.85 0.04 -19.24
C GLN A 243 -13.11 1.26 -19.81
N GLY A 244 -12.09 1.00 -20.64
CA GLY A 244 -11.27 2.07 -21.24
C GLY A 244 -10.10 2.55 -20.37
N HIS A 245 -9.89 1.95 -19.20
CA HIS A 245 -8.76 2.22 -18.31
C HIS A 245 -7.82 1.00 -18.20
N ALA A 246 -6.55 1.21 -17.85
CA ALA A 246 -5.58 0.14 -17.65
C ALA A 246 -5.92 -0.77 -16.45
N GLY A 247 -6.77 -0.30 -15.53
CA GLY A 247 -7.32 -1.09 -14.44
C GLY A 247 -8.16 -0.25 -13.48
N PHE A 248 -8.60 -0.88 -12.39
CA PHE A 248 -9.47 -0.25 -11.40
C PHE A 248 -8.87 1.00 -10.76
N ALA A 249 -7.59 0.95 -10.36
CA ALA A 249 -6.91 2.10 -9.77
C ALA A 249 -6.90 3.32 -10.71
N GLU A 250 -6.65 3.13 -12.00
CA GLU A 250 -6.72 4.25 -12.96
C GLU A 250 -8.15 4.78 -13.13
N ALA A 251 -9.15 3.89 -13.21
CA ALA A 251 -10.55 4.31 -13.28
C ALA A 251 -10.97 5.15 -12.06
N VAL A 252 -10.56 4.73 -10.86
CA VAL A 252 -10.74 5.50 -9.63
C VAL A 252 -10.02 6.85 -9.73
N ALA A 253 -8.75 6.88 -10.14
CA ALA A 253 -8.00 8.12 -10.29
C ALA A 253 -8.71 9.12 -11.20
N ARG A 254 -9.18 8.66 -12.36
CA ARG A 254 -9.90 9.49 -13.36
C ARG A 254 -11.25 9.97 -12.88
N ARG A 255 -11.94 9.18 -12.05
CA ARG A 255 -13.22 9.57 -11.46
C ARG A 255 -13.05 10.60 -10.34
N ILE A 256 -12.01 10.46 -9.52
CA ILE A 256 -11.73 11.36 -8.39
C ILE A 256 -11.14 12.69 -8.87
N ASP A 257 -10.16 12.64 -9.77
CA ASP A 257 -9.55 13.82 -10.39
C ASP A 257 -9.64 13.73 -11.92
N PRO A 258 -10.77 14.16 -12.52
CA PRO A 258 -10.94 14.16 -13.97
C PRO A 258 -10.15 15.27 -14.67
N THR A 259 -9.50 16.16 -13.92
CA THR A 259 -8.83 17.34 -14.45
C THR A 259 -7.65 16.94 -15.34
N HIS A 260 -7.59 17.52 -16.54
CA HIS A 260 -6.42 17.41 -17.39
C HIS A 260 -5.42 18.51 -17.05
N TYR A 261 -4.29 18.15 -16.46
CA TYR A 261 -3.22 19.10 -16.14
C TYR A 261 -2.23 19.22 -17.30
N PRO A 262 -1.87 20.46 -17.72
CA PRO A 262 -0.78 20.68 -18.64
C PRO A 262 0.51 20.01 -18.15
N PRO A 263 1.29 19.34 -19.02
CA PRO A 263 2.47 18.58 -18.60
C PRO A 263 3.51 19.41 -17.81
N GLU A 264 3.73 20.66 -18.19
CA GLU A 264 4.65 21.58 -17.49
C GLU A 264 4.15 21.96 -16.08
N GLU A 265 2.84 22.20 -15.92
CA GLU A 265 2.25 22.48 -14.61
C GLU A 265 2.39 21.25 -13.70
N LYS A 266 2.06 20.07 -14.25
CA LYS A 266 2.19 18.79 -13.56
C LYS A 266 3.63 18.53 -13.13
N LEU A 267 4.59 18.76 -14.03
CA LEU A 267 6.03 18.66 -13.73
C LEU A 267 6.40 19.54 -12.51
N VAL A 268 6.03 20.82 -12.52
CA VAL A 268 6.35 21.75 -11.42
C VAL A 268 5.75 21.27 -10.11
N LYS A 269 4.51 20.79 -10.12
CA LYS A 269 3.84 20.28 -8.92
C LYS A 269 4.50 19.00 -8.38
N VAL A 270 4.85 18.05 -9.25
CA VAL A 270 5.56 16.82 -8.86
C VAL A 270 6.94 17.13 -8.27
N LEU A 271 7.70 18.05 -8.88
CA LEU A 271 8.99 18.51 -8.35
C LEU A 271 8.84 19.18 -6.96
N GLY A 272 7.80 19.99 -6.78
CA GLY A 272 7.46 20.61 -5.50
C GLY A 272 7.14 19.57 -4.42
N THR A 273 6.32 18.58 -4.76
CA THR A 273 5.98 17.44 -3.88
C THR A 273 7.23 16.65 -3.50
N LEU A 274 8.07 16.27 -4.47
CA LEU A 274 9.33 15.55 -4.24
C LEU A 274 10.24 16.32 -3.28
N ASN A 275 10.45 17.61 -3.53
CA ASN A 275 11.29 18.45 -2.67
C ASN A 275 10.81 18.44 -1.20
N ARG A 276 9.49 18.49 -0.96
CA ARG A 276 8.92 18.39 0.39
C ARG A 276 9.23 17.04 1.04
N TYR A 277 8.95 15.93 0.35
CA TYR A 277 9.24 14.58 0.85
C TYR A 277 10.72 14.35 1.14
N LEU A 278 11.61 14.86 0.27
CA LEU A 278 13.05 14.72 0.44
C LEU A 278 13.58 15.55 1.62
N LYS A 279 13.03 16.74 1.87
CA LYS A 279 13.37 17.54 3.06
C LYS A 279 12.89 16.87 4.35
N GLU A 280 11.69 16.30 4.36
CA GLU A 280 11.18 15.52 5.50
C GLU A 280 12.09 14.31 5.76
N ARG A 281 12.44 13.57 4.70
CA ARG A 281 13.37 12.45 4.77
C ARG A 281 14.74 12.85 5.32
N ALA A 282 15.30 13.98 4.89
CA ALA A 282 16.61 14.44 5.34
C ALA A 282 16.69 14.60 6.86
N ARG A 283 15.62 15.12 7.50
CA ARG A 283 15.54 15.25 8.95
C ARG A 283 15.62 13.89 9.64
N ILE A 284 14.83 12.92 9.17
CA ILE A 284 14.77 11.57 9.74
C ILE A 284 16.07 10.81 9.51
N VAL A 285 16.70 10.99 8.35
CA VAL A 285 18.00 10.37 8.04
C VAL A 285 19.06 10.86 9.01
N LEU A 286 19.12 12.17 9.25
CA LEU A 286 20.10 12.80 10.15
C LEU A 286 19.88 12.43 11.61
N GLU A 287 18.63 12.47 12.06
CA GLU A 287 18.27 12.10 13.43
C GLU A 287 18.56 10.61 13.69
N GLY A 288 18.12 9.74 12.78
CA GLY A 288 18.37 8.31 12.86
C GLY A 288 19.85 7.97 12.87
N TYR A 289 20.64 8.57 11.99
CA TYR A 289 22.09 8.32 11.97
C TYR A 289 22.74 8.70 13.31
N ARG A 290 22.36 9.82 13.92
CA ARG A 290 22.88 10.24 15.23
C ARG A 290 22.47 9.30 16.35
N GLN A 291 21.21 8.85 16.37
CA GLN A 291 20.70 7.97 17.43
C GLN A 291 21.22 6.52 17.30
N CYS A 292 21.34 6.02 16.07
CA CYS A 292 21.61 4.61 15.81
C CYS A 292 23.10 4.22 15.75
N GLN A 293 24.02 5.18 15.89
CA GLN A 293 25.47 4.90 15.86
C GLN A 293 26.01 4.15 17.08
N ASN A 294 25.31 4.19 18.21
CA ASN A 294 25.75 3.57 19.47
C ASN A 294 24.90 2.33 19.81
N ASP A 295 24.69 1.43 18.83
CA ASP A 295 23.87 0.21 18.94
C ASP A 295 22.38 0.42 19.30
N GLY A 296 21.89 1.67 19.25
CA GLY A 296 20.56 2.06 19.70
C GLY A 296 19.38 1.62 18.82
N CYS A 297 19.64 1.02 17.65
CA CYS A 297 18.60 0.71 16.66
C CYS A 297 18.70 -0.73 16.17
N VAL A 298 18.51 -1.68 17.08
CA VAL A 298 18.27 -3.07 16.71
C VAL A 298 16.96 -3.16 15.92
N GLU A 299 16.91 -3.97 14.87
CA GLU A 299 15.71 -4.15 14.05
C GLU A 299 14.48 -4.48 14.92
N GLY A 300 13.38 -3.75 14.71
CA GLY A 300 12.14 -3.87 15.48
C GLY A 300 12.12 -3.12 16.83
N SER A 301 13.23 -2.49 17.24
CA SER A 301 13.20 -1.53 18.36
C SER A 301 12.42 -0.26 17.99
N GLU A 302 12.01 0.50 18.99
CA GLU A 302 11.32 1.79 18.77
C GLU A 302 12.20 2.76 17.95
N GLY A 303 13.48 2.91 18.30
CA GLY A 303 14.41 3.76 17.54
C GLY A 303 14.59 3.29 16.09
N TRP A 304 14.60 1.98 15.86
CA TRP A 304 14.59 1.42 14.50
C TRP A 304 13.34 1.81 13.73
N GLU A 305 12.15 1.52 14.27
CA GLU A 305 10.88 1.80 13.61
C GLU A 305 10.73 3.32 13.35
N LEU A 306 11.16 4.18 14.30
CA LEU A 306 11.13 5.63 14.17
C LEU A 306 12.08 6.20 13.10
N HIS A 307 13.19 5.53 12.79
CA HIS A 307 14.20 6.09 11.87
C HIS A 307 14.40 5.30 10.57
N HIS A 308 13.83 4.11 10.46
CA HIS A 308 13.75 3.35 9.22
C HIS A 308 12.87 4.08 8.18
N THR A 309 13.32 4.13 6.92
CA THR A 309 12.68 4.96 5.88
C THR A 309 11.98 4.20 4.75
N SER A 310 11.84 2.88 4.81
CA SER A 310 11.30 2.09 3.67
C SER A 310 9.98 2.62 3.11
N GLY A 311 9.01 2.97 3.95
CA GLY A 311 7.72 3.50 3.50
C GLY A 311 7.85 4.84 2.77
N ARG A 312 8.67 5.76 3.31
CA ARG A 312 8.96 7.05 2.66
C ARG A 312 9.75 6.87 1.37
N ASP A 313 10.71 5.96 1.37
CA ASP A 313 11.53 5.64 0.21
C ASP A 313 10.64 5.10 -0.91
N GLY A 314 9.68 4.22 -0.61
CA GLY A 314 8.69 3.73 -1.56
C GLY A 314 7.82 4.83 -2.17
N MET A 315 7.40 5.82 -1.38
CA MET A 315 6.67 6.99 -1.87
C MET A 315 7.50 7.87 -2.79
N ILE A 316 8.77 8.12 -2.42
CA ILE A 316 9.69 8.89 -3.25
C ILE A 316 9.95 8.16 -4.57
N ILE A 317 10.21 6.85 -4.53
CA ILE A 317 10.41 6.03 -5.74
C ILE A 317 9.18 6.14 -6.66
N SER A 318 7.97 6.00 -6.11
CA SER A 318 6.72 6.12 -6.89
C SER A 318 6.54 7.50 -7.54
N LEU A 319 6.97 8.56 -6.88
CA LEU A 319 6.97 9.92 -7.42
C LEU A 319 8.06 10.13 -8.48
N MET A 320 9.23 9.50 -8.33
CA MET A 320 10.32 9.53 -9.31
C MET A 320 9.95 8.79 -10.59
N ASP A 321 9.29 7.63 -10.47
CA ASP A 321 8.73 6.91 -11.62
C ASP A 321 7.67 7.75 -12.33
N HIS A 322 6.81 8.42 -11.56
CA HIS A 322 5.81 9.32 -12.13
C HIS A 322 6.41 10.53 -12.83
N LEU A 323 7.43 11.14 -12.23
CA LEU A 323 8.20 12.21 -12.84
C LEU A 323 8.80 11.74 -14.18
N SER A 324 9.40 10.55 -14.20
CA SER A 324 9.97 9.94 -15.41
C SER A 324 8.91 9.77 -16.51
N GLN A 325 7.70 9.34 -16.16
CA GLN A 325 6.58 9.21 -17.09
C GLN A 325 6.12 10.56 -17.63
N VAL A 326 5.95 11.58 -16.77
CA VAL A 326 5.58 12.94 -17.19
C VAL A 326 6.60 13.50 -18.17
N ILE A 327 7.89 13.28 -17.90
CA ILE A 327 8.99 13.70 -18.76
C ILE A 327 8.99 12.95 -20.09
N GLY A 328 8.90 11.61 -20.06
CA GLY A 328 9.03 10.75 -21.24
C GLY A 328 7.83 10.79 -22.18
N SER A 329 6.61 10.83 -21.64
CA SER A 329 5.38 10.77 -22.45
C SER A 329 4.98 12.11 -23.08
N ASN A 330 5.57 13.24 -22.67
CA ASN A 330 5.15 14.58 -23.10
C ASN A 330 6.23 15.35 -23.88
N HIS A 331 7.30 14.68 -24.31
CA HIS A 331 8.40 15.28 -25.09
C HIS A 331 8.97 16.58 -24.46
N LEU A 332 9.02 16.64 -23.14
CA LEU A 332 9.54 17.81 -22.44
C LEU A 332 11.06 17.95 -22.67
N ASP A 333 11.56 19.18 -22.67
CA ASP A 333 12.98 19.49 -22.83
C ASP A 333 13.80 18.94 -21.65
N GLN A 334 14.51 17.85 -21.91
CA GLN A 334 15.29 17.10 -20.92
C GLN A 334 16.37 17.96 -20.26
N GLU A 335 17.05 18.82 -21.03
CA GLU A 335 18.13 19.66 -20.51
C GLU A 335 17.57 20.77 -19.62
N LYS A 336 16.44 21.37 -20.01
CA LYS A 336 15.74 22.34 -19.17
C LYS A 336 15.24 21.71 -17.87
N ILE A 337 14.70 20.49 -17.92
CA ILE A 337 14.24 19.76 -16.73
C ILE A 337 15.42 19.40 -15.82
N LYS A 338 16.51 18.88 -16.40
CA LYS A 338 17.75 18.59 -15.67
C LYS A 338 18.25 19.82 -14.92
N LYS A 339 18.38 20.97 -15.59
CA LYS A 339 18.77 22.24 -14.95
C LYS A 339 17.84 22.65 -13.81
N ARG A 340 16.52 22.45 -13.97
CA ARG A 340 15.54 22.69 -12.90
C ARG A 340 15.77 21.77 -11.69
N MET A 341 16.04 20.49 -11.91
CA MET A 341 16.34 19.54 -10.84
C MET A 341 17.68 19.83 -10.17
N GLU A 342 18.71 20.22 -10.92
CA GLU A 342 20.02 20.64 -10.40
C GLU A 342 19.92 21.88 -9.50
N ALA A 343 18.99 22.79 -9.78
CA ALA A 343 18.74 23.98 -8.96
C ALA A 343 18.08 23.67 -7.61
N VAL A 344 17.48 22.49 -7.43
CA VAL A 344 16.86 22.09 -6.16
C VAL A 344 17.90 21.38 -5.30
N SER A 345 18.43 22.10 -4.31
CA SER A 345 19.42 21.57 -3.37
C SER A 345 18.79 21.01 -2.09
N ILE A 346 19.12 19.77 -1.75
CA ILE A 346 18.70 19.08 -0.53
C ILE A 346 19.90 18.94 0.40
N LYS A 347 19.85 19.59 1.58
CA LYS A 347 20.88 19.47 2.60
C LYS A 347 20.77 18.12 3.31
N ILE A 348 21.76 17.25 3.11
CA ILE A 348 21.77 15.88 3.65
C ILE A 348 22.68 15.73 4.87
N SER A 349 23.59 16.68 5.10
CA SER A 349 24.38 16.84 6.33
C SER A 349 24.81 18.29 6.51
N GLU A 350 25.53 18.61 7.59
CA GLU A 350 25.96 20.00 7.89
C GLU A 350 26.75 20.63 6.74
N ASN A 351 27.62 19.84 6.11
CA ASN A 351 28.57 20.28 5.08
C ASN A 351 28.29 19.68 3.70
N ARG A 352 27.14 19.01 3.52
CA ARG A 352 26.83 18.32 2.26
C ARG A 352 25.39 18.55 1.83
N SER A 353 25.24 18.88 0.56
CA SER A 353 23.96 18.91 -0.14
C SER A 353 24.08 18.10 -1.43
N ILE A 354 22.95 17.60 -1.91
CA ILE A 354 22.83 16.94 -3.21
C ILE A 354 21.68 17.58 -3.97
N SER A 355 21.75 17.57 -5.30
CA SER A 355 20.65 18.07 -6.11
C SER A 355 19.50 17.06 -6.20
N LEU A 356 18.31 17.52 -6.57
CA LEU A 356 17.21 16.63 -6.91
C LEU A 356 17.57 15.75 -8.12
N TYR A 357 18.42 16.23 -9.03
CA TYR A 357 18.90 15.43 -10.17
C TYR A 357 19.77 14.26 -9.72
N ASP A 358 20.70 14.49 -8.78
CA ASP A 358 21.51 13.42 -8.18
C ASP A 358 20.62 12.36 -7.53
N ILE A 359 19.58 12.80 -6.84
CA ILE A 359 18.60 11.91 -6.21
C ILE A 359 17.82 11.14 -7.28
N TYR A 360 17.33 11.80 -8.33
CA TYR A 360 16.61 11.17 -9.43
C TYR A 360 17.43 10.03 -10.06
N GLN A 361 18.76 10.19 -10.19
CA GLN A 361 19.64 9.14 -10.69
C GLN A 361 19.88 7.98 -9.71
N ASN A 362 19.74 8.23 -8.39
CA ASN A 362 20.19 7.30 -7.35
C ASN A 362 19.08 6.76 -6.43
N HIS A 363 17.83 7.19 -6.58
CA HIS A 363 16.72 6.90 -5.66
C HIS A 363 16.44 5.39 -5.45
N LEU A 364 16.72 4.55 -6.43
CA LEU A 364 16.59 3.09 -6.32
C LEU A 364 17.63 2.44 -5.40
N TRP A 365 18.65 3.19 -4.99
CA TRP A 365 19.77 2.73 -4.15
C TRP A 365 19.73 3.33 -2.74
N PHE A 366 18.61 3.92 -2.35
CA PHE A 366 18.43 4.39 -0.98
C PHE A 366 18.51 3.22 0.00
N SER A 367 19.41 3.31 0.98
CA SER A 367 19.30 2.47 2.17
C SER A 367 18.20 2.98 3.10
N PRO A 368 17.23 2.13 3.48
CA PRO A 368 16.26 2.48 4.49
C PRO A 368 16.80 2.28 5.92
N HIS A 369 17.94 1.61 6.08
CA HIS A 369 18.51 1.18 7.36
C HIS A 369 19.07 2.40 8.13
N PRO A 370 18.58 2.71 9.35
CA PRO A 370 18.96 3.93 10.04
C PRO A 370 20.42 3.99 10.51
N SER A 371 21.08 2.85 10.76
CA SER A 371 22.51 2.81 11.09
C SER A 371 23.45 2.93 9.88
N ASP A 372 22.93 2.89 8.65
CA ASP A 372 23.78 3.06 7.47
C ASP A 372 24.26 4.51 7.37
N SER A 373 25.45 4.71 6.77
CA SER A 373 25.99 6.05 6.52
C SER A 373 24.98 6.94 5.78
N ILE A 374 25.01 8.25 6.07
CA ILE A 374 24.16 9.24 5.41
C ILE A 374 24.24 9.08 3.88
N GLU A 375 25.45 8.90 3.33
CA GLU A 375 25.68 8.68 1.91
C GLU A 375 24.95 7.45 1.35
N ALA A 376 25.00 6.32 2.05
CA ALA A 376 24.31 5.09 1.65
C ALA A 376 22.79 5.28 1.69
N ARG A 377 22.29 5.96 2.72
CA ARG A 377 20.88 6.31 2.82
C ARG A 377 20.42 7.25 1.71
N TRP A 378 21.32 7.97 1.03
CA TRP A 378 21.02 8.81 -0.13
C TRP A 378 21.43 8.19 -1.47
N GLY A 379 21.77 6.90 -1.50
CA GLY A 379 22.14 6.18 -2.73
C GLY A 379 23.50 6.58 -3.31
N LEU A 380 24.31 7.35 -2.57
CA LEU A 380 25.63 7.81 -3.01
C LEU A 380 26.71 6.73 -2.87
N LYS A 381 26.38 5.61 -2.22
CA LYS A 381 27.24 4.42 -2.07
C LYS A 381 26.66 3.24 -2.84
N LYS A 382 26.32 3.46 -4.10
CA LYS A 382 25.66 2.49 -4.98
C LYS A 382 26.34 1.11 -5.00
N CYS A 383 27.67 1.06 -5.13
CA CYS A 383 28.40 -0.21 -5.12
C CYS A 383 28.23 -0.96 -3.78
N GLU A 384 28.37 -0.28 -2.64
CA GLU A 384 28.15 -0.90 -1.32
C GLU A 384 26.72 -1.44 -1.18
N MET A 385 25.73 -0.72 -1.72
CA MET A 385 24.32 -1.16 -1.73
C MET A 385 24.08 -2.39 -2.61
N ILE A 386 24.65 -2.41 -3.82
CA ILE A 386 24.58 -3.59 -4.70
C ILE A 386 25.26 -4.79 -4.02
N GLN A 387 26.40 -4.58 -3.36
CA GLN A 387 27.12 -5.61 -2.63
C GLN A 387 26.27 -6.18 -1.47
N ALA A 388 25.71 -5.29 -0.64
CA ALA A 388 24.87 -5.65 0.49
C ALA A 388 23.62 -6.44 0.03
N GLN A 389 22.95 -5.97 -1.03
CA GLN A 389 21.78 -6.64 -1.59
C GLN A 389 22.14 -7.99 -2.21
N THR A 390 23.31 -8.10 -2.86
CA THR A 390 23.83 -9.38 -3.39
C THR A 390 24.06 -10.38 -2.26
N LEU A 391 24.67 -9.96 -1.16
CA LEU A 391 24.88 -10.80 0.02
C LEU A 391 23.56 -11.25 0.65
N ALA A 392 22.60 -10.32 0.83
CA ALA A 392 21.29 -10.61 1.38
C ALA A 392 20.50 -11.60 0.49
N THR A 393 20.53 -11.40 -0.82
CA THR A 393 19.88 -12.27 -1.82
C THR A 393 20.47 -13.69 -1.78
N ASN A 394 21.79 -13.81 -1.67
CA ASN A 394 22.45 -15.10 -1.51
C ASN A 394 22.08 -15.80 -0.19
N LYS A 395 22.01 -15.06 0.93
CA LYS A 395 21.53 -15.59 2.22
C LYS A 395 20.08 -16.08 2.11
N SER A 396 19.23 -15.33 1.41
CA SER A 396 17.84 -15.72 1.12
C SER A 396 17.76 -17.03 0.34
N ILE A 397 18.54 -17.17 -0.75
CA ILE A 397 18.64 -18.43 -1.50
C ILE A 397 19.03 -19.60 -0.58
N ALA A 398 20.06 -19.42 0.25
CA ALA A 398 20.53 -20.46 1.16
C ALA A 398 19.45 -20.83 2.21
N PHE A 399 18.72 -19.85 2.72
CA PHE A 399 17.60 -20.08 3.63
C PHE A 399 16.47 -20.85 2.95
N ILE A 400 16.05 -20.43 1.74
CA ILE A 400 14.98 -21.09 0.98
C ILE A 400 15.36 -22.55 0.71
N GLU A 401 16.59 -22.77 0.23
CA GLU A 401 17.13 -24.10 -0.04
C GLU A 401 17.11 -24.96 1.23
N LYS A 402 17.55 -24.43 2.38
CA LYS A 402 17.58 -25.17 3.64
C LYS A 402 16.18 -25.49 4.17
N THR A 403 15.27 -24.52 4.13
CA THR A 403 13.98 -24.58 4.82
C THR A 403 12.90 -25.29 4.00
N TYR A 404 12.87 -25.04 2.68
CA TYR A 404 11.75 -25.46 1.83
C TYR A 404 12.08 -26.58 0.87
N ARG A 405 13.35 -26.82 0.49
CA ARG A 405 13.71 -27.85 -0.50
C ARG A 405 13.10 -29.23 -0.21
N LYS A 406 13.03 -29.64 1.06
CA LYS A 406 12.44 -30.92 1.48
C LYS A 406 10.92 -30.86 1.67
N LYS A 407 10.38 -29.73 2.13
CA LYS A 407 8.95 -29.57 2.47
C LYS A 407 8.09 -29.26 1.24
N ASP A 408 8.60 -28.39 0.37
CA ASP A 408 7.97 -27.95 -0.87
C ASP A 408 9.06 -27.62 -1.91
N PRO A 409 9.53 -28.64 -2.67
CA PRO A 409 10.57 -28.46 -3.68
C PRO A 409 10.17 -27.47 -4.79
N GLN A 410 8.89 -27.43 -5.14
CA GLN A 410 8.38 -26.57 -6.21
C GLN A 410 8.44 -25.09 -5.81
N TYR A 411 8.00 -24.76 -4.60
CA TYR A 411 8.17 -23.42 -4.04
C TYR A 411 9.64 -23.03 -3.93
N ALA A 412 10.49 -23.94 -3.47
CA ALA A 412 11.93 -23.69 -3.35
C ALA A 412 12.56 -23.36 -4.72
N ASP A 413 12.28 -24.14 -5.76
CA ASP A 413 12.78 -23.90 -7.11
C ASP A 413 12.29 -22.57 -7.68
N PHE A 414 11.00 -22.27 -7.53
CA PHE A 414 10.44 -21.00 -7.97
C PHE A 414 11.11 -19.82 -7.28
N SER A 415 11.16 -19.85 -5.95
CA SER A 415 11.70 -18.74 -5.15
C SER A 415 13.19 -18.53 -5.42
N ILE A 416 13.98 -19.61 -5.53
CA ILE A 416 15.41 -19.53 -5.86
C ILE A 416 15.62 -18.99 -7.28
N ARG A 417 14.78 -19.36 -8.24
CA ARG A 417 14.84 -18.79 -9.60
C ARG A 417 14.63 -17.27 -9.58
N GLN A 418 13.65 -16.78 -8.82
CA GLN A 418 13.42 -15.34 -8.66
C GLN A 418 14.63 -14.63 -8.02
N GLN A 419 15.20 -15.20 -6.96
CA GLN A 419 16.40 -14.63 -6.31
C GLN A 419 17.62 -14.65 -7.25
N ARG A 420 17.80 -15.69 -8.07
CA ARG A 420 18.86 -15.75 -9.09
C ARG A 420 18.70 -14.69 -10.18
N HIS A 421 17.46 -14.40 -10.60
CA HIS A 421 17.21 -13.31 -11.53
C HIS A 421 17.56 -11.95 -10.92
N LEU A 422 17.24 -11.73 -9.64
CA LEU A 422 17.69 -10.54 -8.91
C LEU A 422 19.23 -10.44 -8.88
N LEU A 423 19.95 -11.52 -8.57
CA LEU A 423 21.42 -11.53 -8.62
C LEU A 423 21.97 -11.18 -10.00
N ALA A 424 21.35 -11.67 -11.08
CA ALA A 424 21.77 -11.33 -12.43
C ALA A 424 21.63 -9.83 -12.71
N ARG A 425 20.50 -9.22 -12.30
CA ARG A 425 20.27 -7.77 -12.41
C ARG A 425 21.28 -6.96 -11.59
N LEU A 426 21.56 -7.39 -10.35
CA LEU A 426 22.55 -6.73 -9.49
C LEU A 426 23.97 -6.82 -10.09
N SER A 427 24.33 -7.95 -10.70
CA SER A 427 25.60 -8.12 -11.39
C SER A 427 25.73 -7.23 -12.63
N GLU A 428 24.68 -7.11 -13.44
CA GLU A 428 24.64 -6.17 -14.56
C GLU A 428 24.80 -4.72 -14.09
N GLU A 429 24.13 -4.35 -13.00
CA GLU A 429 24.25 -3.03 -12.41
C GLU A 429 25.65 -2.75 -11.85
N TRP A 430 26.26 -3.75 -11.21
CA TRP A 430 27.64 -3.67 -10.69
C TRP A 430 28.61 -3.29 -11.81
N ASN A 431 28.52 -3.99 -12.93
CA ASN A 431 29.38 -3.75 -14.10
C ASN A 431 29.09 -2.39 -14.72
N ARG A 432 27.81 -2.02 -14.85
CA ARG A 432 27.39 -0.71 -15.39
C ARG A 432 27.87 0.47 -14.54
N SER A 433 28.01 0.26 -13.23
CA SER A 433 28.42 1.29 -12.28
C SER A 433 29.93 1.34 -12.05
N GLU A 434 30.71 0.54 -12.80
CA GLU A 434 32.17 0.48 -12.72
C GLU A 434 32.69 0.25 -11.29
N CYS A 435 31.99 -0.59 -10.53
CA CYS A 435 32.38 -0.91 -9.16
C CYS A 435 33.71 -1.68 -9.15
N LYS A 436 34.74 -1.10 -8.50
CA LYS A 436 36.13 -1.57 -8.58
C LYS A 436 36.43 -2.84 -7.79
N GLU A 437 35.66 -3.13 -6.75
CA GLU A 437 35.87 -4.33 -5.95
C GLU A 437 35.34 -5.57 -6.69
N PRO A 438 35.88 -6.77 -6.45
CA PRO A 438 35.22 -7.98 -6.90
C PRO A 438 33.90 -8.13 -6.11
N LEU A 439 32.80 -8.43 -6.81
CA LEU A 439 31.58 -8.88 -6.13
C LEU A 439 31.93 -10.02 -5.18
N PRO A 440 31.39 -10.07 -3.95
CA PRO A 440 31.59 -11.17 -3.04
C PRO A 440 30.92 -12.41 -3.65
N ILE A 441 31.68 -13.13 -4.47
CA ILE A 441 31.33 -14.46 -4.92
C ILE A 441 31.45 -15.32 -3.68
N LEU A 442 30.32 -15.74 -3.10
CA LEU A 442 30.32 -16.84 -2.16
C LEU A 442 30.91 -18.02 -2.91
N ALA A 443 32.17 -18.35 -2.61
CA ALA A 443 32.85 -19.49 -3.17
C ALA A 443 32.00 -20.74 -2.89
N LYS A 444 31.27 -21.20 -3.91
CA LYS A 444 30.64 -22.51 -3.91
C LYS A 444 31.02 -23.22 -5.20
N LYS A 445 31.57 -24.42 -5.01
CA LYS A 445 31.68 -25.48 -6.02
C LYS A 445 30.29 -25.69 -6.62
N ASP A 446 30.07 -25.25 -7.84
CA ASP A 446 28.85 -25.57 -8.56
C ASP A 446 28.80 -27.09 -8.81
N PRO A 447 27.70 -27.79 -8.48
CA PRO A 447 27.38 -29.04 -9.14
C PRO A 447 27.18 -28.73 -10.61
N VAL A 448 28.01 -29.34 -11.46
CA VAL A 448 27.91 -29.22 -12.93
C VAL A 448 26.50 -29.61 -13.35
N LEU A 449 25.70 -28.62 -13.74
CA LEU A 449 24.44 -28.89 -14.43
C LEU A 449 24.76 -29.52 -15.79
N PRO A 450 24.07 -30.59 -16.20
CA PRO A 450 24.33 -31.25 -17.47
C PRO A 450 24.14 -30.26 -18.62
N HIS A 451 25.16 -30.15 -19.47
CA HIS A 451 25.11 -29.32 -20.66
C HIS A 451 23.92 -29.73 -21.55
N PRO A 452 23.09 -28.77 -22.00
CA PRO A 452 22.11 -29.03 -23.05
C PRO A 452 22.84 -29.48 -24.31
N LYS A 453 22.39 -30.59 -24.91
CA LYS A 453 22.87 -31.05 -26.21
C LYS A 453 22.70 -29.91 -27.23
N LYS A 454 23.79 -29.60 -27.95
CA LYS A 454 23.80 -28.59 -29.02
C LYS A 454 22.70 -28.89 -30.04
N SER A 455 21.71 -28.01 -30.12
CA SER A 455 20.78 -27.92 -31.23
C SER A 455 21.42 -27.13 -32.38
N PRO A 456 20.96 -27.32 -33.63
CA PRO A 456 21.58 -26.70 -34.80
C PRO A 456 21.44 -25.16 -34.77
N GLU A 457 22.49 -24.48 -35.26
CA GLU A 457 22.65 -23.02 -35.25
C GLU A 457 21.44 -22.29 -35.84
N PRO A 458 20.74 -21.45 -35.05
CA PRO A 458 19.81 -20.48 -35.59
C PRO A 458 20.57 -19.23 -36.07
N ARG A 459 20.01 -18.59 -37.12
CA ARG A 459 20.47 -17.31 -37.67
C ARG A 459 20.69 -16.28 -36.55
N LEU A 460 21.77 -15.51 -36.68
CA LEU A 460 22.27 -14.51 -35.74
C LEU A 460 21.20 -13.46 -35.37
N ASP A 461 20.33 -13.75 -34.41
CA ASP A 461 19.63 -12.73 -33.64
C ASP A 461 20.68 -11.99 -32.79
N SER A 462 20.52 -10.68 -32.62
CA SER A 462 21.43 -9.92 -31.74
C SER A 462 21.39 -10.53 -30.34
N LYS A 463 22.55 -10.58 -29.64
CA LYS A 463 22.62 -11.10 -28.26
C LYS A 463 21.60 -10.43 -27.33
N LYS A 464 21.25 -9.16 -27.60
CA LYS A 464 20.21 -8.40 -26.92
C LYS A 464 18.82 -9.03 -27.13
N CYS A 465 18.45 -9.33 -28.37
CA CYS A 465 17.18 -10.00 -28.67
C CYS A 465 17.08 -11.39 -28.06
N GLN A 466 18.17 -12.15 -28.03
CA GLN A 466 18.18 -13.46 -27.37
C GLN A 466 17.97 -13.34 -25.84
N LYS A 467 18.54 -12.30 -25.21
CA LYS A 467 18.30 -12.00 -23.79
C LYS A 467 16.83 -11.66 -23.53
N ILE A 468 16.25 -10.72 -24.29
CA ILE A 468 14.84 -10.33 -24.14
C ILE A 468 13.93 -11.54 -24.39
N ARG A 469 14.23 -12.37 -25.39
CA ARG A 469 13.47 -13.61 -25.68
C ARG A 469 13.42 -14.52 -24.45
N THR A 470 14.58 -14.73 -23.82
CA THR A 470 14.73 -15.62 -22.67
C THR A 470 13.99 -15.08 -21.45
N GLU A 471 14.01 -13.76 -21.24
CA GLU A 471 13.26 -13.12 -20.16
C GLU A 471 11.75 -13.21 -20.37
N ILE A 472 11.24 -12.95 -21.58
CA ILE A 472 9.81 -13.12 -21.89
C ILE A 472 9.36 -14.55 -21.60
N GLN A 473 10.15 -15.55 -22.02
CA GLN A 473 9.84 -16.95 -21.74
C GLN A 473 9.84 -17.25 -20.23
N ALA A 474 10.84 -16.77 -19.49
CA ALA A 474 10.92 -16.99 -18.04
C ALA A 474 9.74 -16.36 -17.29
N THR A 475 9.28 -15.17 -17.73
CA THR A 475 8.12 -14.50 -17.15
C THR A 475 6.83 -15.27 -17.46
N HIS A 476 6.67 -15.80 -18.67
CA HIS A 476 5.55 -16.69 -18.99
C HIS A 476 5.54 -17.97 -18.14
N ASP A 477 6.71 -18.61 -17.97
CA ASP A 477 6.85 -19.79 -17.11
C ASP A 477 6.50 -19.47 -15.64
N SER A 478 6.90 -18.28 -15.17
CA SER A 478 6.57 -17.78 -13.85
C SER A 478 5.05 -17.63 -13.66
N ILE A 479 4.35 -17.01 -14.62
CA ILE A 479 2.89 -16.88 -14.61
C ILE A 479 2.23 -18.26 -14.54
N ALA A 480 2.64 -19.18 -15.42
CA ALA A 480 2.06 -20.52 -15.48
C ALA A 480 2.31 -21.32 -14.19
N PHE A 481 3.48 -21.15 -13.56
CA PHE A 481 3.77 -21.73 -12.25
C PHE A 481 2.86 -21.16 -11.17
N ILE A 482 2.76 -19.82 -11.10
CA ILE A 482 1.94 -19.14 -10.10
C ILE A 482 0.48 -19.60 -10.22
N GLU A 483 -0.07 -19.60 -11.43
CA GLU A 483 -1.43 -20.03 -11.70
C GLU A 483 -1.67 -21.50 -11.32
N ARG A 484 -0.73 -22.40 -11.65
CA ARG A 484 -0.86 -23.82 -11.33
C ARG A 484 -0.75 -24.11 -9.83
N THR A 485 0.19 -23.46 -9.15
CA THR A 485 0.51 -23.73 -7.75
C THR A 485 -0.45 -23.04 -6.81
N TYR A 486 -0.78 -21.78 -7.11
CA TYR A 486 -1.54 -20.90 -6.23
C TYR A 486 -2.94 -20.60 -6.77
N GLY A 487 -3.21 -20.69 -8.08
CA GLY A 487 -4.50 -20.28 -8.64
C GLY A 487 -5.73 -20.96 -8.01
N LYS A 488 -5.58 -22.17 -7.45
CA LYS A 488 -6.63 -22.83 -6.64
C LYS A 488 -6.44 -22.70 -5.13
N LYS A 489 -5.20 -22.61 -4.65
CA LYS A 489 -4.87 -22.64 -3.22
C LYS A 489 -4.93 -21.27 -2.55
N ASP A 490 -4.52 -20.26 -3.29
CA ASP A 490 -4.47 -18.85 -2.93
C ASP A 490 -4.67 -18.02 -4.22
N PRO A 491 -5.93 -17.92 -4.70
CA PRO A 491 -6.24 -17.27 -5.96
C PRO A 491 -5.83 -15.80 -6.01
N GLU A 492 -5.79 -15.12 -4.85
CA GLU A 492 -5.45 -13.71 -4.75
C GLU A 492 -3.96 -13.46 -4.86
N TYR A 493 -3.13 -14.21 -4.12
CA TYR A 493 -1.68 -14.19 -4.33
C TYR A 493 -1.33 -14.55 -5.77
N ALA A 494 -2.03 -15.55 -6.33
CA ALA A 494 -1.86 -15.93 -7.73
C ALA A 494 -2.16 -14.76 -8.67
N TYR A 495 -3.31 -14.11 -8.49
CA TYR A 495 -3.73 -12.97 -9.28
C TYR A 495 -2.74 -11.80 -9.19
N PHE A 496 -2.38 -11.37 -7.97
CA PHE A 496 -1.44 -10.28 -7.75
C PHE A 496 -0.08 -10.57 -8.40
N SER A 497 0.46 -11.76 -8.14
CA SER A 497 1.77 -12.16 -8.65
C SER A 497 1.76 -12.31 -10.17
N ILE A 498 0.69 -12.86 -10.76
CA ILE A 498 0.50 -12.91 -12.22
C ILE A 498 0.46 -11.50 -12.81
N ARG A 499 -0.25 -10.56 -12.19
CA ARG A 499 -0.34 -9.16 -12.66
C ARG A 499 1.02 -8.46 -12.65
N GLN A 500 1.82 -8.67 -11.61
CA GLN A 500 3.20 -8.17 -11.57
C GLN A 500 4.06 -8.75 -12.70
N GLN A 501 3.95 -10.06 -12.97
CA GLN A 501 4.64 -10.69 -14.09
C GLN A 501 4.12 -10.18 -15.46
N GLN A 502 2.82 -9.87 -15.59
CA GLN A 502 2.25 -9.28 -16.80
C GLN A 502 2.78 -7.85 -17.08
N HIS A 503 3.04 -7.05 -16.04
CA HIS A 503 3.70 -5.75 -16.20
C HIS A 503 5.14 -5.92 -16.71
N ILE A 504 5.88 -6.90 -16.17
CA ILE A 504 7.22 -7.23 -16.68
C ILE A 504 7.15 -7.66 -18.15
N LEU A 505 6.21 -8.54 -18.52
CA LEU A 505 6.00 -8.94 -19.92
C LEU A 505 5.73 -7.75 -20.84
N THR A 506 4.91 -6.80 -20.40
CA THR A 506 4.57 -5.61 -21.21
C THR A 506 5.81 -4.80 -21.52
N ARG A 507 6.61 -4.49 -20.50
CA ARG A 507 7.90 -3.79 -20.66
C ARG A 507 8.86 -4.57 -21.56
N LEU A 508 8.99 -5.88 -21.38
CA LEU A 508 9.88 -6.70 -22.21
C LEU A 508 9.44 -6.72 -23.67
N ARG A 509 8.14 -6.65 -23.96
CA ARG A 509 7.61 -6.53 -25.33
C ARG A 509 7.92 -5.16 -25.95
N GLU A 510 7.84 -4.10 -25.17
CA GLU A 510 8.26 -2.76 -25.64
C GLU A 510 9.77 -2.74 -25.94
N GLU A 511 10.59 -3.32 -25.06
CA GLU A 511 12.03 -3.46 -25.28
C GLU A 511 12.35 -4.34 -26.50
N TRP A 512 11.59 -5.41 -26.73
CA TRP A 512 11.69 -6.25 -27.93
C TRP A 512 11.47 -5.45 -29.21
N ASN A 513 10.40 -4.65 -29.25
CA ASN A 513 10.05 -3.82 -30.40
C ASN A 513 11.09 -2.71 -30.63
N HIS A 514 11.53 -2.06 -29.55
CA HIS A 514 12.51 -0.97 -29.63
C HIS A 514 13.91 -1.46 -30.04
N ALA A 515 14.25 -2.71 -29.73
CA ALA A 515 15.50 -3.33 -30.17
C ALA A 515 15.44 -3.91 -31.60
N GLU A 516 14.34 -3.68 -32.32
CA GLU A 516 14.10 -4.19 -33.68
C GLU A 516 14.33 -5.71 -33.82
N CYS A 517 13.96 -6.46 -32.77
CA CYS A 517 14.17 -7.90 -32.72
C CYS A 517 13.32 -8.63 -33.75
N LYS A 518 13.97 -9.44 -34.62
CA LYS A 518 13.31 -10.20 -35.68
C LYS A 518 12.69 -11.50 -35.14
N GLY A 519 11.57 -11.90 -35.74
CA GLY A 519 10.84 -13.12 -35.42
C GLY A 519 9.68 -12.91 -34.44
N PRO A 520 8.83 -13.94 -34.25
CA PRO A 520 7.68 -13.83 -33.36
C PRO A 520 8.16 -13.65 -31.92
N ILE A 521 7.45 -12.80 -31.19
CA ILE A 521 7.54 -12.73 -29.73
C ILE A 521 7.18 -14.13 -29.21
N PRO A 522 7.99 -14.75 -28.33
CA PRO A 522 7.67 -16.06 -27.79
C PRO A 522 6.35 -15.96 -27.02
N PHE A 523 5.30 -16.57 -27.58
CA PHE A 523 4.05 -16.81 -26.90
C PHE A 523 4.09 -18.23 -26.33
N PRO A 524 3.52 -18.47 -25.14
CA PRO A 524 3.29 -19.84 -24.69
C PRO A 524 2.37 -20.48 -25.74
N GLU A 525 2.84 -21.54 -26.39
CA GLU A 525 1.97 -22.38 -27.23
C GLU A 525 0.76 -22.75 -26.38
N GLN A 526 -0.43 -22.26 -26.75
CA GLN A 526 -1.66 -22.73 -26.16
C GLN A 526 -1.73 -24.22 -26.49
N LYS A 527 -1.34 -25.07 -25.53
CA LYS A 527 -1.72 -26.49 -25.56
C LYS A 527 -3.24 -26.50 -25.51
N MET A 528 -3.89 -26.55 -26.67
CA MET A 528 -5.30 -26.86 -26.78
C MET A 528 -5.47 -28.24 -26.11
N SER A 529 -6.02 -28.25 -24.90
CA SER A 529 -6.38 -29.51 -24.24
C SER A 529 -7.43 -30.20 -25.09
N LYS A 530 -7.10 -31.40 -25.58
CA LYS A 530 -8.10 -32.41 -25.93
C LYS A 530 -8.75 -32.96 -24.66
#